data_AF-A0A075WDZ5-F1
#
_entry.id   AF-A0A075WDZ5-F1
#
_cell.length_a   1.000
_cell.length_b   1.000
_cell.length_c   1.000
_cell.angle_alpha   90.00
_cell.angle_beta   90.00
_cell.angle_gamma   90.00
#
_symmetry.space_group_name_H-M   'P 1'
#
loop_
_entity.id
_entity.type
_entity.pdbx_description
1 polymer ?
#
loop_
_entity_poly.entity_id
_entity_poly.type
_entity_poly.pdbx_seq_one_letter_code
_entity_poly.pdbx_strand_id
1 'polypeptide(L)'
;MAGELAWFIANILPYITLAVMTLALVYNFVKWLVMPRPVVWAIFPAKHNTVEILLGLVKKIFVLPGPRKVDISIWILAMLFHIGLIVSLSLHAKYIFVPSLGPMEYYLGAAAGVAAAIGTIGFFIRRIEMHKTKVDSTFADYFALILLMATLTLGAYLRIGGIMDHEHMWMWVRGILTLSPVDPPTHPLFLVHITLAQIYMMYLPFKTLIHPIAIFFGQKVILDERHIYPR
;
A
#
# COMPACT_ATOMS: atom_id res chain seq x y z
N MET A 1 11.64 1.29 -30.61
CA MET A 1 12.19 0.74 -29.35
C MET A 1 11.80 1.54 -28.10
N ALA A 2 12.28 2.78 -27.87
CA ALA A 2 11.93 3.52 -26.64
C ALA A 2 10.43 3.85 -26.51
N GLY A 3 9.77 4.23 -27.61
CA GLY A 3 8.32 4.49 -27.63
C GLY A 3 7.46 3.24 -27.41
N GLU A 4 7.86 2.10 -27.98
CA GLU A 4 7.14 0.82 -27.81
C GLU A 4 7.23 0.33 -26.37
N LEU A 5 8.40 0.49 -25.72
CA LEU A 5 8.58 0.16 -24.31
C LEU A 5 7.72 1.05 -23.41
N ALA A 6 7.69 2.36 -23.66
CA ALA A 6 6.85 3.29 -22.91
C ALA A 6 5.36 2.95 -23.08
N TRP A 7 4.93 2.65 -24.30
CA TRP A 7 3.57 2.19 -24.59
C TRP A 7 3.23 0.90 -23.82
N PHE A 8 4.11 -0.10 -23.84
CA PHE A 8 3.88 -1.32 -23.09
C PHE A 8 3.75 -1.06 -21.58
N ILE A 9 4.70 -0.33 -20.99
CA ILE A 9 4.77 -0.06 -19.54
C ILE A 9 3.56 0.74 -19.05
N ALA A 10 3.12 1.73 -19.82
CA ALA A 10 2.10 2.67 -19.38
C ALA A 10 0.69 2.34 -19.91
N ASN A 11 0.55 1.62 -21.01
CA ASN A 11 -0.76 1.29 -21.57
C ASN A 11 -1.16 -0.18 -21.41
N ILE A 12 -0.23 -1.12 -21.51
CA ILE A 12 -0.57 -2.56 -21.45
C ILE A 12 -0.40 -3.11 -20.03
N LEU A 13 0.75 -2.82 -19.41
CA LEU A 13 1.10 -3.33 -18.09
C LEU A 13 0.10 -2.95 -16.98
N PRO A 14 -0.61 -1.80 -16.98
CA PRO A 14 -1.59 -1.52 -15.94
C PRO A 14 -2.75 -2.51 -15.92
N TYR A 15 -3.21 -2.95 -17.08
CA TYR A 15 -4.27 -3.96 -17.18
C TYR A 15 -3.80 -5.32 -16.65
N ILE A 16 -2.57 -5.73 -17.00
CA ILE A 16 -1.94 -6.94 -16.47
C ILE A 16 -1.82 -6.83 -14.94
N THR A 17 -1.34 -5.69 -14.45
CA THR A 17 -1.17 -5.40 -13.02
C THR A 17 -2.49 -5.55 -12.28
N LEU A 18 -3.56 -4.93 -12.79
CA LEU A 18 -4.89 -5.03 -12.20
C LEU A 18 -5.44 -6.46 -12.21
N ALA A 19 -5.25 -7.20 -13.31
CA ALA A 19 -5.67 -8.60 -13.42
C ALA A 19 -4.93 -9.48 -12.39
N VAL A 20 -3.60 -9.40 -12.34
CA VAL A 20 -2.78 -10.17 -11.39
C VAL A 20 -3.14 -9.83 -9.96
N MET A 21 -3.23 -8.53 -9.63
CA MET A 21 -3.57 -8.09 -8.28
C MET A 21 -4.95 -8.61 -7.85
N THR A 22 -5.96 -8.48 -8.72
CA THR A 22 -7.33 -8.90 -8.43
C THR A 22 -7.42 -10.42 -8.28
N LEU A 23 -6.84 -11.18 -9.21
CA LEU A 23 -6.86 -12.65 -9.15
C LEU A 23 -6.13 -13.17 -7.92
N ALA A 24 -4.98 -12.60 -7.57
CA ALA A 24 -4.24 -12.97 -6.37
C ALA A 24 -5.01 -12.62 -5.08
N LEU A 25 -5.70 -11.46 -5.05
CA LEU A 25 -6.56 -11.10 -3.92
C LEU A 25 -7.72 -12.09 -3.76
N VAL A 26 -8.44 -12.40 -4.83
CA VAL A 26 -9.55 -13.37 -4.79
C VAL A 26 -9.05 -14.74 -4.38
N TYR A 27 -7.98 -15.24 -4.99
CA TYR A 27 -7.38 -16.53 -4.65
C TYR A 27 -7.00 -16.60 -3.17
N ASN A 28 -6.28 -15.60 -2.67
CA ASN A 28 -5.85 -15.62 -1.27
C ASN A 28 -7.02 -15.40 -0.30
N PHE A 29 -8.05 -14.66 -0.68
CA PHE A 29 -9.27 -14.51 0.11
C PHE A 29 -10.06 -15.83 0.19
N VAL A 30 -10.23 -16.54 -0.92
CA VAL A 30 -10.86 -17.87 -0.95
C VAL A 30 -10.03 -18.87 -0.15
N LYS A 31 -8.71 -18.89 -0.34
CA LYS A 31 -7.80 -19.71 0.46
C LYS A 31 -7.92 -19.39 1.95
N TRP A 32 -8.07 -18.10 2.29
CA TRP A 32 -8.29 -17.66 3.66
C TRP A 32 -9.59 -18.20 4.26
N LEU A 33 -10.68 -18.27 3.47
CA LEU A 33 -11.98 -18.82 3.89
C LEU A 33 -11.99 -20.34 4.06
N VAL A 34 -11.22 -21.07 3.25
CA VAL A 34 -11.27 -22.54 3.18
C VAL A 34 -10.27 -23.23 4.12
N MET A 35 -9.10 -22.61 4.38
CA MET A 35 -8.05 -23.24 5.19
C MET A 35 -8.39 -23.15 6.69
N PRO A 36 -8.48 -24.28 7.43
CA PRO A 36 -8.66 -24.26 8.87
C PRO A 36 -7.44 -23.61 9.53
N ARG A 37 -7.67 -22.69 10.47
CA ARG A 37 -6.60 -21.92 11.10
C ARG A 37 -6.50 -22.21 12.59
N PRO A 38 -5.28 -22.38 13.12
CA PRO A 38 -5.08 -22.40 14.56
C PRO A 38 -5.50 -21.06 15.17
N VAL A 39 -6.17 -21.12 16.31
CA VAL A 39 -6.60 -19.95 17.07
C VAL A 39 -5.37 -19.13 17.43
N VAL A 40 -5.28 -17.90 16.92
CA VAL A 40 -4.16 -17.00 17.22
C VAL A 40 -4.49 -16.24 18.50
N TRP A 41 -3.85 -16.60 19.61
CA TRP A 41 -4.04 -15.97 20.93
C TRP A 41 -3.79 -14.44 20.91
N ALA A 42 -3.04 -13.94 19.92
CA ALA A 42 -2.78 -12.51 19.71
C ALA A 42 -4.04 -11.67 19.37
N ILE A 43 -5.20 -12.31 19.17
CA ILE A 43 -6.48 -11.64 18.89
C ILE A 43 -7.26 -11.31 20.18
N PHE A 44 -6.81 -11.82 21.35
CA PHE A 44 -7.45 -11.55 22.63
C PHE A 44 -7.14 -10.13 23.18
N PRO A 45 -8.09 -9.50 23.89
CA PRO A 45 -9.47 -9.94 24.10
C PRO A 45 -10.30 -9.84 22.81
N ALA A 46 -11.04 -10.91 22.49
CA ALA A 46 -11.96 -10.92 21.35
C ALA A 46 -13.11 -9.94 21.63
N LYS A 47 -13.44 -9.11 20.64
CA LYS A 47 -14.49 -8.10 20.78
C LYS A 47 -15.78 -8.61 20.16
N HIS A 48 -16.87 -8.55 20.92
CA HIS A 48 -18.18 -9.05 20.47
C HIS A 48 -18.91 -8.08 19.53
N ASN A 49 -18.68 -6.78 19.67
CA ASN A 49 -19.36 -5.76 18.86
C ASN A 49 -18.55 -5.44 17.59
N THR A 50 -19.17 -5.63 16.42
CA THR A 50 -18.58 -5.32 15.10
C THR A 50 -18.05 -3.87 15.02
N VAL A 51 -18.75 -2.91 15.64
CA VAL A 51 -18.32 -1.50 15.67
C VAL A 51 -16.98 -1.36 16.40
N GLU A 52 -16.78 -2.06 17.51
CA GLU A 52 -15.54 -1.99 18.28
C GLU A 52 -14.36 -2.70 17.59
N ILE A 53 -14.65 -3.74 16.79
CA ILE A 53 -13.66 -4.39 15.91
C ILE A 53 -13.15 -3.37 14.89
N LEU A 54 -14.09 -2.73 14.17
CA LEU A 54 -13.78 -1.73 13.15
C LEU A 54 -13.03 -0.53 13.73
N LEU A 55 -13.51 0.05 14.83
CA LEU A 55 -12.81 1.11 15.55
C LEU A 55 -11.41 0.66 16.01
N GLY A 56 -11.27 -0.59 16.43
CA GLY A 56 -9.98 -1.19 16.78
C GLY A 56 -9.01 -1.25 15.59
N LEU A 57 -9.49 -1.65 14.42
CA LEU A 57 -8.70 -1.68 13.18
C LEU A 57 -8.30 -0.27 12.74
N VAL A 58 -9.23 0.68 12.74
CA VAL A 58 -8.95 2.10 12.44
C VAL A 58 -7.88 2.64 13.38
N LYS A 59 -8.00 2.39 14.69
CA LYS A 59 -6.99 2.82 15.67
C LYS A 59 -5.63 2.18 15.43
N LYS A 60 -5.57 0.92 14.98
CA LYS A 60 -4.30 0.25 14.61
C LYS A 60 -3.63 0.89 13.39
N ILE A 61 -4.37 1.50 12.48
CA ILE A 61 -3.84 2.15 11.27
C ILE A 61 -3.45 3.60 11.52
N PHE A 62 -4.34 4.39 12.16
CA PHE A 62 -4.18 5.84 12.28
C PHE A 62 -3.50 6.30 13.58
N VAL A 63 -3.59 5.51 14.66
CA VAL A 63 -3.04 5.89 15.98
C VAL A 63 -1.82 5.06 16.34
N LEU A 64 -1.73 3.83 15.83
CA LEU A 64 -0.61 2.92 16.03
C LEU A 64 -0.24 2.77 17.53
N PRO A 65 -1.18 2.41 18.41
CA PRO A 65 -0.97 2.40 19.86
C PRO A 65 0.07 1.36 20.31
N GLY A 66 0.29 0.30 19.53
CA GLY A 66 1.31 -0.72 19.81
C GLY A 66 2.73 -0.13 19.72
N PRO A 67 3.15 0.34 18.54
CA PRO A 67 4.44 1.03 18.37
C PRO A 67 4.67 2.14 19.40
N ARG A 68 3.64 2.95 19.70
CA ARG A 68 3.74 4.04 20.67
C ARG A 68 4.14 3.60 22.08
N LYS A 69 3.70 2.42 22.50
CA LYS A 69 4.01 1.86 23.83
C LYS A 69 5.41 1.25 23.91
N VAL A 70 5.95 0.78 22.78
CA VAL A 70 7.24 0.07 22.74
C VAL A 70 8.39 1.03 22.50
N ASP A 71 8.28 1.88 21.47
CA ASP A 71 9.35 2.78 21.07
C ASP A 71 8.75 3.97 20.29
N ILE A 72 8.94 5.18 20.83
CA ILE A 72 8.43 6.40 20.23
C ILE A 72 9.03 6.69 18.85
N SER A 73 10.28 6.28 18.60
CA SER A 73 10.95 6.47 17.30
C SER A 73 10.27 5.61 16.22
N ILE A 74 9.94 4.35 16.54
CA ILE A 74 9.16 3.48 15.65
C ILE A 74 7.80 4.09 15.39
N TRP A 75 7.16 4.63 16.42
CA TRP A 75 5.86 5.28 16.28
C TRP A 75 5.91 6.50 15.35
N ILE A 76 6.89 7.39 15.49
CA ILE A 76 7.05 8.55 14.60
C ILE A 76 7.26 8.11 13.16
N LEU A 77 8.17 7.17 12.91
CA LEU A 77 8.42 6.63 11.56
C LEU A 77 7.16 5.98 10.97
N ALA A 78 6.42 5.23 11.79
CA ALA A 78 5.16 4.62 11.40
C ALA A 78 4.11 5.67 11.03
N MET A 79 3.99 6.75 11.80
CA MET A 79 3.04 7.83 11.53
C MET A 79 3.38 8.58 10.24
N LEU A 80 4.66 8.94 10.05
CA LEU A 80 5.13 9.56 8.80
C LEU A 80 4.82 8.70 7.59
N PHE A 81 5.07 7.40 7.70
CA PHE A 81 4.74 6.43 6.66
C PHE A 81 3.23 6.35 6.38
N HIS A 82 2.41 6.06 7.39
CA HIS A 82 0.99 5.81 7.20
C HIS A 82 0.24 7.06 6.74
N ILE A 83 0.42 8.19 7.42
CA ILE A 83 -0.28 9.43 7.03
C ILE A 83 0.20 9.92 5.66
N GLY A 84 1.51 9.88 5.41
CA GLY A 84 2.05 10.24 4.10
C GLY A 84 1.49 9.36 2.98
N LEU A 85 1.44 8.05 3.19
CA LEU A 85 0.91 7.11 2.20
C LEU A 85 -0.59 7.32 1.98
N ILE A 86 -1.39 7.48 3.04
CA ILE A 86 -2.84 7.69 2.96
C ILE A 86 -3.16 8.97 2.20
N VAL A 87 -2.50 10.08 2.54
CA VAL A 87 -2.71 11.37 1.87
C VAL A 87 -2.25 11.30 0.41
N SER A 88 -1.09 10.70 0.14
CA SER A 88 -0.59 10.52 -1.22
C SER A 88 -1.56 9.72 -2.07
N LEU A 89 -2.02 8.56 -1.60
CA LEU A 89 -2.99 7.71 -2.31
C LEU A 89 -4.34 8.40 -2.48
N SER A 90 -4.81 9.16 -1.49
CA SER A 90 -6.07 9.90 -1.60
C SER A 90 -6.01 10.97 -2.71
N LEU A 91 -4.87 11.64 -2.85
CA LEU A 91 -4.65 12.61 -3.92
C LEU A 91 -4.46 11.94 -5.29
N HIS A 92 -3.83 10.76 -5.35
CA HIS A 92 -3.82 9.95 -6.58
C HIS A 92 -5.24 9.54 -7.00
N ALA A 93 -6.08 9.13 -6.04
CA ALA A 93 -7.49 8.82 -6.31
C ALA A 93 -8.25 10.06 -6.79
N LYS A 94 -8.00 11.23 -6.21
CA LYS A 94 -8.61 12.49 -6.66
C LYS A 94 -8.25 12.83 -8.12
N TYR A 95 -7.01 12.59 -8.54
CA TYR A 95 -6.58 12.76 -9.94
C TYR A 95 -7.36 11.88 -10.94
N ILE A 96 -8.13 10.88 -10.51
CA ILE A 96 -9.02 10.15 -11.42
C ILE A 96 -10.19 11.03 -11.88
N PHE A 97 -10.61 11.97 -11.04
CA PHE A 97 -11.83 12.75 -11.22
C PHE A 97 -11.58 14.17 -11.70
N VAL A 98 -10.42 14.76 -11.40
CA VAL A 98 -10.09 16.15 -11.75
C VAL A 98 -8.78 16.25 -12.54
N PRO A 99 -8.70 17.14 -13.54
CA PRO A 99 -7.51 17.29 -14.39
C PRO A 99 -6.32 17.90 -13.67
N SER A 100 -6.55 18.68 -12.61
CA SER A 100 -5.50 19.31 -11.82
C SER A 100 -5.91 19.44 -10.36
N LEU A 101 -4.90 19.48 -9.49
CA LEU A 101 -5.07 19.80 -8.08
C LEU A 101 -4.82 21.30 -7.85
N GLY A 102 -5.48 21.87 -6.85
CA GLY A 102 -5.17 23.22 -6.40
C GLY A 102 -3.75 23.30 -5.80
N PRO A 103 -3.14 24.50 -5.73
CA PRO A 103 -1.76 24.67 -5.23
C PRO A 103 -1.54 24.04 -3.85
N MET A 104 -2.48 24.23 -2.91
CA MET A 104 -2.38 23.65 -1.57
C MET A 104 -2.33 22.13 -1.59
N GLU A 105 -3.17 21.49 -2.39
CA GLU A 105 -3.25 20.03 -2.51
C GLU A 105 -2.02 19.46 -3.21
N TYR A 106 -1.48 20.21 -4.17
CA TYR A 106 -0.24 19.88 -4.84
C TYR A 106 0.93 19.77 -3.84
N TYR A 107 1.15 20.83 -3.05
CA TYR A 107 2.19 20.85 -2.02
C TYR A 107 1.92 19.85 -0.90
N LEU A 108 0.66 19.67 -0.50
CA LEU A 108 0.27 18.66 0.48
C LEU A 108 0.66 17.26 0.02
N GLY A 109 0.40 16.92 -1.25
CA GLY A 109 0.79 15.62 -1.78
C GLY A 109 2.30 15.45 -1.95
N ALA A 110 3.03 16.52 -2.24
CA ALA A 110 4.50 16.48 -2.24
C ALA A 110 5.04 16.22 -0.82
N ALA A 111 4.56 16.96 0.18
CA ALA A 111 4.92 16.78 1.58
C ALA A 111 4.54 15.38 2.09
N ALA A 112 3.37 14.87 1.71
CA ALA A 112 2.92 13.53 2.04
C ALA A 112 3.81 12.44 1.43
N GLY A 113 4.21 12.59 0.16
CA GLY A 113 5.16 11.69 -0.49
C GLY A 113 6.52 11.68 0.22
N VAL A 114 7.03 12.85 0.59
CA VAL A 114 8.29 12.98 1.35
C VAL A 114 8.17 12.34 2.74
N ALA A 115 7.10 12.61 3.48
CA ALA A 115 6.85 11.99 4.78
C ALA A 115 6.80 10.45 4.68
N ALA A 116 6.10 9.93 3.67
CA ALA A 116 6.02 8.50 3.42
C ALA A 116 7.39 7.89 3.10
N ALA A 117 8.19 8.56 2.27
CA ALA A 117 9.54 8.15 1.93
C ALA A 117 10.45 8.13 3.18
N ILE A 118 10.44 9.18 4.00
CA ILE A 118 11.22 9.26 5.25
C ILE A 118 10.86 8.12 6.20
N GLY A 119 9.56 7.87 6.41
CA GLY A 119 9.11 6.77 7.25
C GLY A 119 9.61 5.41 6.74
N THR A 120 9.53 5.18 5.43
CA THR A 120 9.97 3.93 4.79
C THR A 120 11.49 3.75 4.88
N ILE A 121 12.28 4.80 4.64
CA ILE A 121 13.74 4.80 4.76
C ILE A 121 14.14 4.51 6.21
N GLY A 122 13.50 5.16 7.18
CA GLY A 122 13.77 4.93 8.60
C GLY A 122 13.50 3.48 9.01
N PHE A 123 12.43 2.86 8.50
CA PHE A 123 12.17 1.44 8.73
C PHE A 123 13.22 0.54 8.08
N PHE A 124 13.70 0.89 6.89
CA PHE A 124 14.73 0.12 6.20
C PHE A 124 16.05 0.13 6.98
N ILE A 125 16.50 1.31 7.41
CA ILE A 125 17.71 1.48 8.22
C ILE A 125 17.62 0.66 9.51
N ARG A 126 16.53 0.83 10.26
CA ARG A 126 16.29 0.07 11.50
C ARG A 126 16.28 -1.44 11.28
N ARG A 127 15.74 -1.90 10.14
CA ARG A 127 15.69 -3.33 9.83
C ARG A 127 17.10 -3.89 9.55
N ILE A 128 17.99 -3.11 8.94
CA ILE A 128 19.39 -3.50 8.75
C ILE A 128 20.13 -3.53 10.09
N GLU A 129 19.94 -2.51 10.93
CA GLU A 129 20.60 -2.42 12.24
C GLU A 129 20.18 -3.54 13.19
N MET A 130 18.88 -3.87 13.23
CA MET A 130 18.32 -4.92 14.09
C MET A 130 18.47 -6.33 13.52
N HIS A 131 18.96 -6.50 12.28
CA HIS A 131 19.15 -7.84 11.70
C HIS A 131 20.11 -8.70 12.53
N LYS A 132 20.97 -8.08 13.34
CA LYS A 132 21.86 -8.77 14.28
C LYS A 132 21.13 -9.41 15.48
N THR A 133 19.87 -9.03 15.75
CA THR A 133 19.15 -9.42 16.98
C THR A 133 17.77 -10.05 16.75
N LYS A 134 17.25 -10.14 15.51
CA LYS A 134 15.90 -10.69 15.24
C LYS A 134 15.83 -11.61 14.01
N VAL A 135 15.17 -12.76 14.22
CA VAL A 135 15.01 -13.89 13.27
C VAL A 135 13.82 -13.72 12.30
N ASP A 136 13.00 -12.68 12.46
CA ASP A 136 11.67 -12.63 11.82
C ASP A 136 11.58 -11.84 10.50
N SER A 137 12.71 -11.41 9.90
CA SER A 137 12.68 -10.69 8.61
C SER A 137 12.92 -11.65 7.45
N THR A 138 11.96 -11.74 6.52
CA THR A 138 12.13 -12.52 5.30
C THR A 138 12.67 -11.64 4.17
N PHE A 139 13.37 -12.21 3.18
CA PHE A 139 13.80 -11.51 1.96
C PHE A 139 12.66 -10.73 1.31
N ALA A 140 11.48 -11.35 1.30
CA ALA A 140 10.25 -10.82 0.77
C ALA A 140 9.81 -9.50 1.46
N ASP A 141 10.13 -9.32 2.75
CA ASP A 141 9.80 -8.07 3.47
C ASP A 141 10.75 -6.93 3.12
N TYR A 142 12.04 -7.23 2.89
CA TYR A 142 13.00 -6.25 2.37
C TYR A 142 12.66 -5.83 0.95
N PHE A 143 12.29 -6.80 0.09
CA PHE A 143 11.94 -6.52 -1.29
C PHE A 143 10.76 -5.54 -1.40
N ALA A 144 9.67 -5.77 -0.66
CA ALA A 144 8.53 -4.84 -0.63
C ALA A 144 8.93 -3.45 -0.11
N LEU A 145 9.77 -3.40 0.93
CA LEU A 145 10.19 -2.15 1.53
C LEU A 145 11.06 -1.33 0.58
N ILE A 146 11.95 -1.97 -0.18
CA ILE A 146 12.79 -1.33 -1.20
C ILE A 146 11.94 -0.79 -2.34
N LEU A 147 10.99 -1.59 -2.86
CA LEU A 147 10.07 -1.13 -3.91
C LEU A 147 9.28 0.11 -3.47
N LEU A 148 8.75 0.06 -2.24
CA LEU A 148 7.95 1.14 -1.69
C LEU A 148 8.79 2.41 -1.46
N MET A 149 10.01 2.25 -0.93
CA MET A 149 10.96 3.34 -0.76
C MET A 149 11.30 4.00 -2.10
N ALA A 150 11.62 3.21 -3.12
CA ALA A 150 11.97 3.70 -4.45
C ALA A 150 10.79 4.43 -5.12
N THR A 151 9.60 3.83 -5.12
CA THR A 151 8.42 4.46 -5.76
C THR A 151 7.99 5.75 -5.05
N LEU A 152 7.99 5.79 -3.71
CA LEU A 152 7.63 6.99 -2.95
C LEU A 152 8.62 8.12 -3.15
N THR A 153 9.92 7.81 -3.11
CA THR A 153 10.99 8.81 -3.30
C THR A 153 10.93 9.38 -4.71
N LEU A 154 10.77 8.52 -5.72
CA LEU A 154 10.71 8.94 -7.11
C LEU A 154 9.42 9.72 -7.42
N GLY A 155 8.28 9.32 -6.86
CA GLY A 155 7.02 10.04 -7.00
C GLY A 155 7.06 11.42 -6.35
N ALA A 156 7.67 11.53 -5.16
CA ALA A 156 7.90 12.82 -4.51
C ALA A 156 8.82 13.72 -5.33
N TYR A 157 9.91 13.16 -5.90
CA TYR A 157 10.83 13.88 -6.76
C TYR A 157 10.16 14.42 -8.03
N LEU A 158 9.40 13.58 -8.74
CA LEU A 158 8.66 13.97 -9.96
C LEU A 158 7.71 15.14 -9.68
N ARG A 159 7.02 15.12 -8.53
CA ARG A 159 6.13 16.19 -8.12
C ARG A 159 6.90 17.45 -7.71
N ILE A 160 7.89 17.35 -6.84
CA ILE A 160 8.64 18.54 -6.38
C ILE A 160 9.34 19.23 -7.56
N GLY A 161 9.86 18.46 -8.52
CA GLY A 161 10.51 18.98 -9.70
C GLY A 161 9.58 19.58 -10.76
N GLY A 162 8.25 19.42 -10.63
CA GLY A 162 7.29 19.91 -11.63
C GLY A 162 7.53 19.32 -13.03
N ILE A 163 8.04 18.08 -13.10
CA ILE A 163 8.56 17.47 -14.32
C ILE A 163 7.43 17.05 -15.28
N MET A 164 6.26 16.76 -14.72
CA MET A 164 5.13 16.17 -15.45
C MET A 164 4.03 17.19 -15.72
N ASP A 165 3.45 17.12 -16.91
CA ASP A 165 2.21 17.80 -17.25
C ASP A 165 1.01 17.06 -16.61
N HIS A 166 0.26 17.77 -15.77
CA HIS A 166 -0.86 17.24 -15.02
C HIS A 166 -2.06 16.89 -15.91
N GLU A 167 -2.32 17.72 -16.92
CA GLU A 167 -3.45 17.51 -17.83
C GLU A 167 -3.18 16.31 -18.72
N HIS A 168 -1.94 16.17 -19.23
CA HIS A 168 -1.54 15.00 -19.99
C HIS A 168 -1.60 13.72 -19.16
N MET A 169 -1.08 13.74 -17.92
CA MET A 169 -1.21 12.61 -16.99
C MET A 169 -2.68 12.25 -16.74
N TRP A 170 -3.55 13.23 -16.55
CA TRP A 170 -4.98 13.00 -16.33
C TRP A 170 -5.66 12.35 -17.54
N MET A 171 -5.41 12.86 -18.75
CA MET A 171 -5.93 12.28 -19.99
C MET A 171 -5.49 10.83 -20.15
N TRP A 172 -4.21 10.54 -19.87
CA TRP A 172 -3.68 9.18 -19.90
C TRP A 172 -4.35 8.26 -18.87
N VAL A 173 -4.45 8.67 -17.60
CA VAL A 173 -5.16 7.88 -16.56
C VAL A 173 -6.61 7.63 -16.94
N ARG A 174 -7.32 8.65 -17.44
CA ARG A 174 -8.70 8.52 -17.92
C ARG A 174 -8.80 7.55 -19.10
N GLY A 175 -7.86 7.60 -20.05
CA GLY A 175 -7.80 6.68 -21.17
C GLY A 175 -7.69 5.22 -20.72
N ILE A 176 -6.82 4.93 -19.75
CA ILE A 176 -6.70 3.60 -19.15
C ILE A 176 -8.01 3.15 -18.49
N LEU A 177 -8.62 4.02 -17.69
CA LEU A 177 -9.85 3.67 -16.95
C LEU A 177 -11.08 3.52 -17.86
N THR A 178 -11.11 4.22 -18.99
CA THR A 178 -12.20 4.15 -19.98
C THR A 178 -11.93 3.12 -21.09
N LEU A 179 -10.86 2.33 -20.98
CA LEU A 179 -10.44 1.34 -21.98
C LEU A 179 -10.16 1.95 -23.37
N SER A 180 -9.80 3.22 -23.40
CA SER A 180 -9.42 3.99 -24.60
C SER A 180 -8.03 4.60 -24.37
N PRO A 181 -6.95 3.78 -24.34
CA PRO A 181 -5.61 4.25 -24.04
C PRO A 181 -5.15 5.32 -25.04
N VAL A 182 -4.54 6.38 -24.53
CA VAL A 182 -3.92 7.46 -25.29
C VAL A 182 -2.40 7.40 -25.11
N ASP A 183 -1.67 8.27 -25.81
CA ASP A 183 -0.22 8.35 -25.67
C ASP A 183 0.18 8.66 -24.21
N PRO A 184 1.00 7.80 -23.59
CA PRO A 184 1.38 7.98 -22.20
C PRO A 184 2.46 9.05 -22.06
N PRO A 185 2.61 9.63 -20.86
CA PRO A 185 3.79 10.43 -20.56
C PRO A 185 5.06 9.59 -20.67
N THR A 186 6.02 10.05 -21.48
CA THR A 186 7.22 9.27 -21.86
C THR A 186 8.47 9.61 -21.05
N HIS A 187 8.35 10.51 -20.05
CA HIS A 187 9.49 10.91 -19.23
C HIS A 187 10.10 9.68 -18.53
N PRO A 188 11.42 9.41 -18.64
CA PRO A 188 12.01 8.16 -18.14
C PRO A 188 11.79 7.92 -16.64
N LEU A 189 11.92 8.96 -15.82
CA LEU A 189 11.68 8.84 -14.38
C LEU A 189 10.23 8.50 -14.04
N PHE A 190 9.27 8.96 -14.84
CA PHE A 190 7.87 8.59 -14.67
C PHE A 190 7.64 7.11 -15.02
N LEU A 191 8.23 6.64 -16.13
CA LEU A 191 8.17 5.24 -16.52
C LEU A 191 8.78 4.32 -15.47
N VAL A 192 9.88 4.73 -14.82
CA VAL A 192 10.45 3.99 -13.68
C VAL A 192 9.50 4.02 -12.49
N HIS A 193 8.94 5.18 -12.12
CA HIS A 193 8.01 5.31 -10.98
C HIS A 193 6.79 4.40 -11.15
N ILE A 194 6.13 4.44 -12.31
CA ILE A 194 4.95 3.63 -12.58
C ILE A 194 5.29 2.14 -12.67
N THR A 195 6.45 1.78 -13.22
CA THR A 195 6.91 0.37 -13.24
C THR A 195 7.08 -0.16 -11.81
N LEU A 196 7.75 0.60 -10.94
CA LEU A 196 7.93 0.24 -9.53
C LEU A 196 6.60 0.12 -8.80
N ALA A 197 5.68 1.07 -9.02
CA ALA A 197 4.34 1.04 -8.45
C ALA A 197 3.56 -0.20 -8.90
N GLN A 198 3.62 -0.54 -10.19
CA GLN A 198 2.95 -1.71 -10.76
C GLN A 198 3.50 -3.03 -10.19
N ILE A 199 4.83 -3.17 -10.08
CA ILE A 199 5.46 -4.33 -9.45
C ILE A 199 5.02 -4.44 -7.99
N TYR A 200 5.00 -3.32 -7.26
CA TYR A 200 4.53 -3.28 -5.88
C TYR A 200 3.06 -3.71 -5.77
N MET A 201 2.18 -3.21 -6.64
CA MET A 201 0.76 -3.56 -6.69
C MET A 201 0.53 -5.05 -6.99
N MET A 202 1.30 -5.65 -7.89
CA MET A 202 1.27 -7.10 -8.13
C MET A 202 1.75 -7.91 -6.92
N TYR A 203 2.68 -7.37 -6.14
CA TYR A 203 3.24 -8.01 -4.96
C TYR A 203 2.34 -7.93 -3.71
N LEU A 204 1.57 -6.84 -3.57
CA LEU A 204 0.71 -6.55 -2.40
C LEU A 204 -0.20 -7.71 -1.91
N PRO A 205 -0.90 -8.45 -2.81
CA PRO A 205 -1.87 -9.48 -2.40
C PRO A 205 -1.25 -10.64 -1.63
N PHE A 206 0.05 -10.91 -1.80
CA PHE A 206 0.70 -12.09 -1.25
C PHE A 206 1.13 -11.94 0.21
N LYS A 207 1.23 -10.70 0.72
CA LYS A 207 1.82 -10.42 2.05
C LYS A 207 0.94 -9.59 2.97
N THR A 208 0.41 -8.46 2.49
CA THR A 208 0.04 -7.36 3.42
C THR A 208 -1.47 -7.09 3.49
N LEU A 209 -2.20 -7.20 2.37
CA LEU A 209 -3.61 -6.77 2.30
C LEU A 209 -4.60 -7.68 3.05
N ILE A 210 -4.22 -8.93 3.32
CA ILE A 210 -5.11 -9.91 3.98
C ILE A 210 -5.11 -9.74 5.49
N HIS A 211 -4.10 -9.07 6.06
CA HIS A 211 -3.93 -9.04 7.52
C HIS A 211 -5.11 -8.37 8.26
N PRO A 212 -5.64 -7.20 7.84
CA PRO A 212 -6.81 -6.61 8.50
C PRO A 212 -8.08 -7.45 8.33
N ILE A 213 -8.27 -8.04 7.16
CA ILE A 213 -9.39 -8.94 6.84
C ILE A 213 -9.33 -10.16 7.77
N ALA A 214 -8.15 -10.77 7.91
CA ALA A 214 -7.94 -11.91 8.77
C ALA A 214 -8.21 -11.61 10.25
N ILE A 215 -7.86 -10.41 10.73
CA ILE A 215 -8.17 -9.99 12.12
C ILE A 215 -9.69 -9.85 12.31
N PHE A 216 -10.37 -9.19 11.37
CA PHE A 216 -11.81 -8.96 11.46
C PHE A 216 -12.59 -10.27 11.56
N PHE A 217 -12.37 -11.18 10.63
CA PHE A 217 -13.07 -12.45 10.63
C PHE A 217 -12.55 -13.42 11.69
N GLY A 218 -11.25 -13.37 12.04
CA GLY A 218 -10.67 -14.17 13.12
C GLY A 218 -11.33 -13.86 14.47
N GLN A 219 -11.69 -12.60 14.74
CA GLN A 219 -12.49 -12.25 15.93
C GLN A 219 -13.87 -12.91 15.92
N LYS A 220 -14.52 -13.03 14.76
CA LYS A 220 -15.82 -13.70 14.67
C LYS A 220 -15.74 -15.22 14.86
N VAL A 221 -14.69 -15.86 14.32
CA VAL A 221 -14.49 -17.31 14.47
C VAL A 221 -14.19 -17.69 15.91
N ILE A 222 -13.37 -16.93 16.63
CA ILE A 222 -13.06 -17.19 18.05
C ILE A 222 -14.32 -17.07 18.94
N LEU A 223 -15.25 -16.20 18.56
CA LEU A 223 -16.50 -15.97 19.27
C LEU A 223 -17.63 -16.92 18.85
N ASP A 224 -17.41 -17.77 17.84
CA ASP A 224 -18.39 -18.75 17.41
C ASP A 224 -18.32 -19.99 18.31
N GLU A 225 -19.35 -20.15 19.15
CA GLU A 225 -19.47 -21.26 20.12
C GLU A 225 -19.35 -22.65 19.48
N ARG A 226 -19.68 -22.78 18.18
CA ARG A 226 -19.54 -24.03 17.43
C ARG A 226 -18.09 -24.53 17.32
N HIS A 227 -17.11 -23.65 17.49
CA HIS A 227 -15.69 -24.00 17.47
C HIS A 227 -15.13 -24.29 18.88
N ILE A 228 -15.86 -23.93 19.94
CA ILE A 228 -15.47 -24.15 21.34
C ILE A 228 -15.99 -25.51 21.83
N TYR A 229 -17.18 -25.91 21.38
CA TYR A 229 -17.78 -27.22 21.66
C TYR A 229 -18.13 -27.94 20.36
N PRO A 230 -17.22 -28.76 19.79
CA PRO A 230 -17.59 -29.61 18.66
C PRO A 230 -18.69 -30.58 19.13
N ARG A 231 -19.84 -30.57 18.46
CA ARG A 231 -20.88 -31.60 18.62
C ARG A 231 -20.52 -32.85 17.84
#